data_AF-A0A941LY66-F1
#
_entry.id   AF-A0A941LY66-F1
#
_cell.length_a   1.000
_cell.length_b   1.000
_cell.length_c   1.000
_cell.angle_alpha   90.00
_cell.angle_beta   90.00
_cell.angle_gamma   90.00
#
_symmetry.space_group_name_H-M   'P 1'
#
loop_
_entity.id
_entity.type
_entity.pdbx_description
1 polymer ?
#
loop_
_entity_poly.entity_id
_entity_poly.type
_entity_poly.pdbx_seq_one_letter_code
_entity_poly.pdbx_strand_id
1 'polypeptide(L)'
;MRCPTTDCGQTMEPDSRAGYDAVSGLEYLCCPRCRHRGMKARDGVQLLFTGQHEYLFSYGPSLSHLKVVLSTVAINLFRVQGIAPTQLAGHVADWALLTGQVCGTVRFSGDLVLSSCYEYCRQQTLHHSGVSPV
;
A
#
# COMPACT_ATOMS: atom_id res chain seq x y z
N MET A 1 -5.81 8.11 -1.59
CA MET A 1 -4.87 7.14 -2.22
C MET A 1 -5.07 7.15 -3.73
N ARG A 2 -3.98 7.03 -4.50
CA ARG A 2 -4.05 6.94 -5.96
C ARG A 2 -4.43 5.53 -6.40
N CYS A 3 -5.10 5.44 -7.54
CA CYS A 3 -5.44 4.18 -8.16
C CYS A 3 -4.16 3.38 -8.49
N PRO A 4 -4.09 2.08 -8.12
CA PRO A 4 -2.91 1.26 -8.37
C PRO A 4 -2.78 0.84 -9.84
N THR A 5 -3.79 1.08 -10.69
CA THR A 5 -3.71 0.80 -12.12
C THR A 5 -2.72 1.74 -12.79
N THR A 6 -1.76 1.16 -13.53
CA THR A 6 -0.77 1.89 -14.33
C THR A 6 -1.46 2.95 -15.21
N ASP A 7 -0.86 4.14 -15.29
CA ASP A 7 -1.32 5.30 -16.08
C ASP A 7 -2.72 5.86 -15.75
N CYS A 8 -3.40 5.34 -14.72
CA CYS A 8 -4.69 5.89 -14.31
C CYS A 8 -4.53 7.25 -13.61
N GLY A 9 -3.63 7.33 -12.63
CA GLY A 9 -3.26 8.56 -11.91
C GLY A 9 -4.38 9.19 -11.06
N GLN A 10 -5.61 8.69 -11.12
CA GLN A 10 -6.76 9.23 -10.41
C GLN A 10 -6.76 8.84 -8.94
N THR A 11 -7.30 9.72 -8.10
CA THR A 11 -7.58 9.42 -6.69
C THR A 11 -8.75 8.44 -6.62
N MET A 12 -8.60 7.40 -5.80
CA MET A 12 -9.72 6.49 -5.51
C MET A 12 -10.68 7.14 -4.53
N GLU A 13 -11.98 6.95 -4.77
CA GLU A 13 -13.07 7.50 -3.97
C GLU A 13 -13.75 6.38 -3.17
N PRO A 14 -14.41 6.69 -2.03
CA PRO A 14 -15.22 5.71 -1.32
C PRO A 14 -16.25 5.06 -2.23
N ASP A 15 -16.31 3.72 -2.24
CA ASP A 15 -17.34 3.00 -2.98
C ASP A 15 -18.66 3.09 -2.20
N SER A 16 -19.58 3.92 -2.68
CA SER A 16 -20.89 4.16 -2.04
C SER A 16 -21.76 2.91 -1.91
N ARG A 17 -21.46 1.83 -2.66
CA ARG A 17 -22.24 0.57 -2.60
C ARG A 17 -21.75 -0.37 -1.50
N ALA A 18 -20.45 -0.37 -1.23
CA ALA A 18 -19.82 -1.29 -0.28
C ALA A 18 -19.49 -0.60 1.06
N GLY A 19 -19.07 0.66 1.02
CA GLY A 19 -18.83 1.47 2.21
C GLY A 19 -17.70 0.94 3.09
N TYR A 20 -17.96 0.90 4.40
CA TYR A 20 -17.01 0.46 5.42
C TYR A 20 -17.45 -0.88 6.02
N ASP A 21 -16.52 -1.80 6.12
CA ASP A 21 -16.70 -3.06 6.84
C ASP A 21 -16.10 -2.96 8.25
N ALA A 22 -16.97 -2.93 9.26
CA ALA A 22 -16.57 -2.80 10.65
C ALA A 22 -15.87 -4.05 11.22
N VAL A 23 -16.05 -5.21 10.61
CA VAL A 23 -15.42 -6.46 11.06
C VAL A 23 -13.96 -6.51 10.59
N SER A 24 -13.69 -6.08 9.36
CA SER A 24 -12.33 -6.04 8.82
C SER A 24 -11.59 -4.73 9.13
N GLY A 25 -12.32 -3.63 9.34
CA GLY A 25 -11.76 -2.28 9.45
C GLY A 25 -11.34 -1.68 8.11
N LEU A 26 -11.84 -2.25 7.00
CA LEU A 26 -11.53 -1.82 5.65
C LEU A 26 -12.62 -0.91 5.08
N GLU A 27 -12.19 0.13 4.36
CA GLU A 27 -13.06 0.95 3.51
C GLU A 27 -12.88 0.54 2.06
N TYR A 28 -13.99 0.26 1.39
CA TYR A 28 -13.99 -0.05 -0.04
C TYR A 28 -13.85 1.23 -0.85
N LEU A 29 -13.01 1.17 -1.87
CA LEU A 29 -12.71 2.27 -2.76
C LEU A 29 -12.98 1.88 -4.21
N CYS A 30 -13.40 2.84 -5.02
CA CYS A 30 -13.59 2.71 -6.45
C CYS A 30 -12.90 3.85 -7.18
N CYS A 31 -12.18 3.55 -8.25
CA CYS A 31 -11.64 4.57 -9.14
C CYS A 31 -12.75 5.09 -10.07
N PRO A 32 -13.01 6.41 -10.14
CA PRO A 32 -14.04 6.96 -11.02
C PRO A 32 -13.69 6.80 -12.52
N ARG A 33 -12.39 6.70 -12.85
CA ARG A 33 -11.90 6.60 -14.24
C ARG A 33 -11.85 5.17 -14.77
N CYS A 34 -11.05 4.29 -14.15
CA CYS A 34 -10.86 2.92 -14.64
C CYS A 34 -11.78 1.89 -13.97
N ARG A 35 -12.64 2.31 -13.04
CA ARG A 35 -13.53 1.43 -12.25
C ARG A 35 -12.82 0.35 -11.42
N HIS A 36 -11.50 0.46 -11.26
CA HIS A 36 -10.72 -0.37 -10.35
C HIS A 36 -11.31 -0.29 -8.94
N ARG A 37 -11.52 -1.45 -8.32
CA ARG A 37 -12.01 -1.56 -6.94
C ARG A 37 -10.91 -2.09 -6.05
N GLY A 38 -10.82 -1.54 -4.85
CA GLY A 38 -9.81 -1.90 -3.87
C GLY A 38 -10.29 -1.58 -2.46
N MET A 39 -9.42 -1.80 -1.49
CA MET A 39 -9.69 -1.52 -0.09
C MET A 39 -8.58 -0.66 0.50
N LYS A 40 -8.90 0.02 1.60
CA LYS A 40 -7.92 0.65 2.47
C LYS A 40 -8.22 0.38 3.92
N ALA A 41 -7.19 0.29 4.75
CA ALA A 41 -7.36 0.35 6.19
C ALA A 41 -7.84 1.74 6.59
N ARG A 42 -8.94 1.85 7.34
CA ARG A 42 -9.47 3.14 7.82
C ARG A 42 -8.42 3.91 8.63
N ASP A 43 -7.78 3.21 9.56
CA ASP A 43 -6.80 3.76 10.50
C ASP A 43 -5.35 3.57 10.03
N GLY A 44 -5.17 3.19 8.76
CA GLY A 44 -3.87 2.79 8.21
C GLY A 44 -3.44 1.37 8.62
N VAL A 45 -2.44 0.85 7.92
CA VAL A 45 -1.81 -0.43 8.29
C VAL A 45 -0.89 -0.24 9.50
N GLN A 46 -0.96 -1.17 10.45
CA GLN A 46 -0.18 -1.11 11.70
C GLN A 46 0.91 -2.18 11.67
N LEU A 47 2.17 -1.77 11.85
CA LEU A 47 3.29 -2.70 11.89
C LEU A 47 3.27 -3.47 13.23
N LEU A 48 3.19 -4.81 13.13
CA LEU A 48 3.23 -5.72 14.29
C LEU A 48 4.63 -6.24 14.56
N PHE A 49 5.35 -6.64 13.50
CA PHE A 49 6.64 -7.29 13.61
C PHE A 49 7.53 -6.97 12.42
N THR A 50 8.83 -6.91 12.66
CA THR A 50 9.87 -6.74 11.63
C THR A 50 10.97 -7.79 11.80
N GLY A 51 11.31 -8.46 10.70
CA GLY A 51 12.53 -9.25 10.53
C GLY A 51 13.54 -8.52 9.65
N GLN A 52 14.54 -9.22 9.12
CA GLN A 52 15.55 -8.60 8.22
C GLN A 52 14.94 -8.04 6.93
N HIS A 53 13.99 -8.75 6.34
CA HIS A 53 13.36 -8.43 5.06
C HIS A 53 11.84 -8.61 5.09
N GLU A 54 11.28 -8.93 6.26
CA GLU A 54 9.89 -9.31 6.43
C GLU A 54 9.21 -8.33 7.38
N TYR A 55 8.05 -7.83 7.00
CA TYR A 55 7.28 -6.84 7.74
C TYR A 55 5.86 -7.35 7.86
N LEU A 56 5.37 -7.53 9.08
CA LEU A 56 4.02 -8.02 9.33
C LEU A 56 3.13 -6.84 9.71
N PHE A 57 2.05 -6.65 8.97
CA PHE A 57 1.06 -5.62 9.20
C PHE A 57 -0.29 -6.20 9.56
N SER A 58 -0.97 -5.59 10.54
CA SER A 58 -2.41 -5.73 10.75
C SER A 58 -3.15 -4.49 10.24
N TYR A 59 -4.46 -4.62 10.16
CA TYR A 59 -5.35 -3.49 9.92
C TYR A 59 -6.71 -3.78 10.57
N GLY A 60 -7.31 -2.73 11.12
CA GLY A 60 -8.63 -2.82 11.74
C GLY A 60 -8.72 -3.78 12.92
N PRO A 61 -9.93 -4.19 13.30
CA PRO A 61 -10.17 -5.17 14.37
C PRO A 61 -10.02 -6.63 13.91
N SER A 62 -9.62 -6.85 12.66
CA SER A 62 -9.48 -8.20 12.11
C SER A 62 -8.22 -8.92 12.62
N LEU A 63 -8.25 -10.25 12.67
CA LEU A 63 -7.06 -11.09 12.89
C LEU A 63 -6.24 -11.29 11.59
N SER A 64 -6.66 -10.67 10.49
CA SER A 64 -5.97 -10.77 9.21
C SER A 64 -4.69 -9.95 9.24
N HIS A 65 -3.69 -10.43 8.51
CA HIS A 65 -2.40 -9.78 8.43
C HIS A 65 -1.80 -9.89 7.02
N LEU A 66 -1.03 -8.88 6.67
CA LEU A 66 -0.21 -8.85 5.46
C LEU A 66 1.26 -8.95 5.84
N LYS A 67 1.92 -10.00 5.38
CA LYS A 67 3.36 -10.15 5.47
C LYS A 67 4.00 -9.60 4.20
N VAL A 68 4.63 -8.44 4.28
CA VAL A 68 5.40 -7.85 3.20
C VAL A 68 6.83 -8.36 3.26
N VAL A 69 7.33 -8.91 2.14
CA VAL A 69 8.72 -9.33 2.00
C VAL A 69 9.39 -8.42 0.97
N LEU A 70 10.36 -7.64 1.42
CA LEU A 70 11.14 -6.74 0.58
C LEU A 70 12.46 -7.37 0.16
N SER A 71 12.81 -7.27 -1.12
CA SER A 71 14.15 -7.66 -1.58
C SER A 71 15.19 -6.61 -1.17
N THR A 72 16.45 -7.02 -1.02
CA THR A 72 17.58 -6.10 -0.79
C THR A 72 17.71 -5.05 -1.90
N VAL A 73 17.41 -5.44 -3.15
CA VAL A 73 17.41 -4.54 -4.32
C VAL A 73 16.38 -3.42 -4.15
N ALA A 74 15.15 -3.77 -3.81
CA ALA A 74 14.08 -2.80 -3.56
C ALA A 74 14.42 -1.85 -2.41
N ILE A 75 14.92 -2.39 -1.30
CA ILE A 75 15.34 -1.60 -0.14
C ILE A 75 16.40 -0.57 -0.54
N ASN A 76 17.44 -0.99 -1.25
CA ASN A 76 18.51 -0.09 -1.66
C ASN A 76 18.01 0.98 -2.65
N LEU A 77 17.17 0.60 -3.61
CA LEU A 77 16.60 1.51 -4.60
C LEU A 77 15.83 2.67 -3.96
N PHE A 78 14.95 2.37 -3.01
CA PHE A 78 14.13 3.39 -2.34
C PHE A 78 14.87 4.09 -1.19
N ARG A 79 15.90 3.46 -0.60
CA ARG A 79 16.78 4.11 0.39
C ARG A 79 17.53 5.29 -0.24
N VAL A 80 17.98 5.17 -1.49
CA VAL A 80 18.59 6.29 -2.24
C VAL A 80 17.62 7.46 -2.43
N GLN A 81 16.31 7.19 -2.38
CA GLN A 81 15.24 8.19 -2.44
C GLN A 81 14.81 8.69 -1.06
N GLY A 82 15.52 8.33 0.01
CA GLY A 82 15.25 8.76 1.38
C GLY A 82 14.14 7.98 2.11
N ILE A 83 13.65 6.87 1.55
CA ILE A 83 12.56 6.09 2.17
C ILE A 83 13.12 5.01 3.08
N ALA A 84 12.64 4.97 4.33
CA ALA A 84 12.97 3.91 5.26
C ALA A 84 12.31 2.57 4.83
N PRO A 85 12.98 1.40 5.02
CA PRO A 85 12.42 0.10 4.63
C PRO A 85 11.02 -0.17 5.21
N THR A 86 10.78 0.23 6.46
CA THR A 86 9.47 0.10 7.13
C THR A 86 8.38 0.93 6.45
N GLN A 87 8.71 2.15 6.01
CA GLN A 87 7.78 3.01 5.28
C GLN A 87 7.47 2.44 3.90
N LEU A 88 8.49 1.93 3.19
CA LEU A 88 8.30 1.21 1.92
C LEU A 88 7.38 0.00 2.12
N ALA A 89 7.61 -0.79 3.18
CA ALA A 89 6.77 -1.96 3.47
C ALA A 89 5.31 -1.56 3.76
N GLY A 90 5.08 -0.44 4.44
CA GLY A 90 3.74 0.12 4.63
C GLY A 90 3.06 0.48 3.32
N HIS A 91 3.76 1.16 2.40
CA HIS A 91 3.23 1.48 1.08
C HIS A 91 2.91 0.21 0.25
N VAL A 92 3.72 -0.83 0.36
CA VAL A 92 3.44 -2.12 -0.29
C VAL A 92 2.21 -2.80 0.32
N ALA A 93 2.02 -2.72 1.63
CA ALA A 93 0.81 -3.24 2.30
C ALA A 93 -0.45 -2.48 1.87
N ASP A 94 -0.39 -1.15 1.79
CA ASP A 94 -1.49 -0.33 1.26
C ASP A 94 -1.81 -0.71 -0.20
N TRP A 95 -0.78 -0.87 -1.03
CA TRP A 95 -0.93 -1.30 -2.42
C TRP A 95 -1.59 -2.69 -2.53
N ALA A 96 -1.26 -3.62 -1.64
CA ALA A 96 -1.87 -4.94 -1.60
C ALA A 96 -3.38 -4.84 -1.29
N LEU A 97 -3.78 -4.04 -0.29
CA LEU A 97 -5.18 -3.79 0.00
C LEU A 97 -5.91 -3.14 -1.20
N LEU A 98 -5.27 -2.15 -1.83
CA LEU A 98 -5.81 -1.48 -3.00
C LEU A 98 -5.99 -2.44 -4.19
N THR A 99 -5.17 -3.48 -4.31
CA THR A 99 -5.28 -4.49 -5.37
C THR A 99 -6.16 -5.69 -4.99
N GLY A 100 -6.76 -5.67 -3.80
CA GLY A 100 -7.70 -6.69 -3.34
C GLY A 100 -7.10 -7.77 -2.43
N GLN A 101 -5.80 -7.72 -2.18
CA GLN A 101 -5.13 -8.68 -1.30
C GLN A 101 -5.25 -8.24 0.16
N VAL A 102 -6.13 -8.91 0.89
CA VAL A 102 -6.40 -8.62 2.31
C VAL A 102 -5.49 -9.39 3.26
N CYS A 103 -4.96 -10.55 2.89
CA CYS A 103 -4.09 -11.33 3.79
C CYS A 103 -2.96 -12.07 3.06
N GLY A 104 -2.10 -12.70 3.84
CA GLY A 104 -1.03 -13.57 3.34
C GLY A 104 0.26 -12.82 3.05
N THR A 105 1.07 -13.34 2.14
CA THR A 105 2.41 -12.78 1.85
C THR A 105 2.40 -11.96 0.55
N VAL A 106 2.90 -10.73 0.62
CA VAL A 106 3.13 -9.84 -0.53
C VAL A 106 4.64 -9.80 -0.76
N ARG A 107 5.10 -10.29 -1.91
CA ARG A 107 6.52 -10.29 -2.24
C ARG A 107 6.82 -9.16 -3.20
N PHE A 108 7.63 -8.21 -2.74
CA PHE A 108 8.17 -7.14 -3.57
C PHE A 108 9.46 -7.63 -4.25
N SER A 109 9.31 -8.68 -5.06
CA SER A 109 10.39 -9.38 -5.78
C SER A 109 9.98 -9.62 -7.23
N GLY A 110 10.73 -9.08 -8.19
CA GLY A 110 10.45 -9.19 -9.62
C GLY A 110 11.02 -8.01 -10.40
N ASP A 111 10.66 -7.87 -11.67
CA ASP A 111 11.02 -6.73 -12.54
C ASP A 111 10.39 -5.44 -11.99
N LEU A 112 11.01 -4.92 -10.92
CA LEU A 112 10.46 -3.91 -10.02
C LEU A 112 9.99 -2.69 -10.79
N VAL A 113 10.74 -2.30 -11.83
CA VAL A 113 10.49 -1.11 -12.65
C VAL A 113 9.18 -1.20 -13.45
N LEU A 114 8.71 -2.41 -13.77
CA LEU A 114 7.47 -2.62 -14.53
C LEU A 114 6.26 -2.94 -13.64
N SER A 115 6.45 -3.08 -12.33
CA SER A 115 5.36 -3.40 -11.42
C SER A 115 4.53 -2.15 -11.08
N SER A 116 3.20 -2.26 -11.13
CA SER A 116 2.29 -1.23 -10.64
C SER A 116 2.52 -0.88 -9.15
N CYS A 117 3.10 -1.81 -8.39
CA CYS A 117 3.50 -1.60 -7.00
C CYS A 117 4.67 -0.60 -6.86
N TYR A 118 5.69 -0.70 -7.72
CA TYR A 118 6.81 0.26 -7.72
C TYR A 118 6.36 1.67 -8.07
N GLU A 119 5.57 1.81 -9.14
CA GLU A 119 5.01 3.10 -9.54
C GLU A 119 4.14 3.71 -8.44
N TYR A 120 3.33 2.88 -7.78
CA TYR A 120 2.57 3.31 -6.61
C TYR A 120 3.48 3.81 -5.47
N CYS A 121 4.47 3.01 -5.07
CA CYS A 121 5.39 3.37 -3.98
C CYS A 121 6.15 4.67 -4.29
N ARG A 122 6.64 4.84 -5.52
CA ARG A 122 7.32 6.06 -5.99
C ARG A 122 6.41 7.29 -5.92
N GLN A 123 5.13 7.15 -6.30
CA GLN A 123 4.18 8.25 -6.24
C GLN A 123 3.86 8.67 -4.79
N GLN A 124 3.78 7.71 -3.86
CA GLN A 124 3.57 8.00 -2.44
C GLN A 124 4.74 8.76 -1.83
N THR A 125 5.97 8.50 -2.29
CA THR A 125 7.17 9.25 -1.88
C THR A 125 7.05 10.74 -2.21
N LEU A 126 6.60 11.07 -3.42
CA LEU A 126 6.49 12.46 -3.89
C LEU A 126 5.46 13.27 -3.10
N HIS A 127 4.43 12.62 -2.54
CA HIS A 127 3.41 13.29 -1.71
C HIS A 127 3.88 13.53 -0.27
N HIS A 128 4.75 12.66 0.28
CA HIS A 128 5.30 12.84 1.63
C HIS A 128 6.36 13.95 1.73
N SER A 129 6.95 14.38 0.61
CA SER A 129 7.85 15.55 0.55
C SER A 129 7.11 16.90 0.61
N GLY A 130 5.78 16.89 0.66
CA GLY A 130 4.92 18.08 0.79
C GLY A 130 4.63 18.50 2.24
N VAL A 131 5.56 18.30 3.18
CA VAL A 131 5.46 18.95 4.49
C VAL A 131 5.73 20.44 4.27
N SER A 132 4.66 21.24 4.32
CA SER A 132 4.73 22.70 4.37
C SER A 132 5.70 23.13 5.48
N PRO A 133 6.65 24.04 5.23
CA PRO A 133 7.35 24.69 6.33
C PRO A 133 6.32 25.51 7.10
N VAL A 134 6.21 25.26 8.40
CA VAL A 134 5.68 26.22 9.36
C VAL A 134 6.87 26.91 9.98
#